data_AF-A0A0G1KDK8-F1
#
_entry.id   AF-A0A0G1KDK8-F1
#
_cell.length_a   1.000
_cell.length_b   1.000
_cell.length_c   1.000
_cell.angle_alpha   90.00
_cell.angle_beta   90.00
_cell.angle_gamma   90.00
#
_symmetry.space_group_name_H-M   'P 1'
#
loop_
_entity.id
_entity.type
_entity.pdbx_description
1 polymer ?
#
loop_
_entity_poly.entity_id
_entity_poly.type
_entity_poly.pdbx_seq_one_letter_code
_entity_poly.pdbx_strand_id
1 'polypeptide(L)'
;MKKILVSLITFCAVSVPGSFVFAEVLKNPIKYNTFSAFVAAVTKTAVQVLMPFVVLAFIYAGFLFVKAQGNDKTLGEAKKAMTWSVVGALILFGAWGFAEMIGKTVETFTK
;
A
#
# COMPACT_ATOMS: atom_id res chain seq x y z
N MET A 1 -26.40 -42.26 -10.05
CA MET A 1 -27.30 -41.62 -9.07
C MET A 1 -27.11 -40.10 -8.92
N LYS A 2 -25.88 -39.54 -9.02
CA LYS A 2 -25.62 -38.10 -8.82
C LYS A 2 -26.21 -37.16 -9.91
N LYS A 3 -26.42 -37.64 -11.14
CA LYS A 3 -26.97 -36.82 -12.26
C LYS A 3 -28.50 -36.62 -12.19
N ILE A 4 -29.23 -37.57 -11.61
CA ILE A 4 -30.69 -37.48 -11.41
C ILE A 4 -31.04 -36.44 -10.34
N LEU A 5 -30.19 -36.28 -9.31
CA LEU A 5 -30.40 -35.29 -8.26
C LEU A 5 -30.17 -33.84 -8.76
N VAL A 6 -29.20 -33.64 -9.66
CA VAL A 6 -28.91 -32.32 -10.25
C VAL A 6 -30.03 -31.86 -11.18
N SER A 7 -30.60 -32.77 -11.98
CA SER A 7 -31.72 -32.44 -12.88
C SER A 7 -33.00 -32.09 -12.14
N LEU A 8 -33.21 -32.61 -10.92
CA LEU A 8 -34.39 -32.29 -10.11
C LEU A 8 -34.27 -30.93 -9.41
N ILE A 9 -33.05 -30.55 -9.01
CA ILE A 9 -32.76 -29.21 -8.46
C ILE A 9 -32.88 -28.14 -9.54
N THR A 10 -32.52 -28.44 -10.79
CA THR A 10 -32.66 -27.50 -11.92
C THR A 10 -34.11 -27.33 -12.39
N PHE A 11 -35.00 -28.29 -12.15
CA PHE A 11 -36.40 -28.20 -12.57
C PHE A 11 -37.30 -27.37 -11.63
N CYS A 12 -36.85 -27.11 -10.39
CA CYS A 12 -37.65 -26.35 -9.41
C CYS A 12 -37.45 -24.81 -9.49
N ALA A 13 -36.50 -24.33 -10.29
CA ALA A 13 -36.10 -22.91 -10.30
C ALA A 13 -36.75 -22.04 -11.39
N VAL A 14 -37.65 -22.58 -12.24
CA VAL A 14 -38.21 -21.83 -13.38
C VAL A 14 -39.69 -21.42 -13.22
N SER A 15 -40.41 -21.84 -12.17
CA SER A 15 -41.86 -21.56 -12.06
C SER A 15 -42.34 -20.78 -10.83
N VAL A 16 -41.45 -20.15 -10.05
CA VAL A 16 -41.87 -19.23 -8.97
C VAL A 16 -41.41 -17.80 -9.30
N PRO A 17 -42.31 -16.88 -9.68
CA PRO A 17 -41.98 -15.47 -9.82
C PRO A 17 -41.84 -14.88 -8.40
N GLY A 18 -40.66 -15.03 -7.82
CA GLY A 18 -40.36 -14.51 -6.48
C GLY A 18 -39.51 -15.47 -5.66
N SER A 19 -38.22 -15.60 -6.01
CA SER A 19 -37.21 -16.16 -5.11
C SER A 19 -35.86 -15.57 -5.48
N PHE A 20 -35.47 -14.54 -4.73
CA PHE A 20 -34.11 -13.99 -4.76
C PHE A 20 -33.14 -15.07 -4.27
N VAL A 21 -32.33 -15.60 -5.18
CA VAL A 21 -31.19 -16.46 -4.84
C VAL A 21 -30.09 -15.56 -4.28
N PHE A 22 -30.04 -15.40 -2.96
CA PHE A 22 -28.90 -14.78 -2.29
C PHE A 22 -27.83 -15.85 -2.03
N ALA A 23 -27.12 -16.21 -3.10
CA ALA A 23 -25.87 -16.96 -3.00
C ALA A 23 -24.80 -16.23 -3.82
N GLU A 24 -24.68 -14.92 -3.58
CA GLU A 24 -23.48 -14.21 -3.99
C GLU A 24 -22.39 -14.59 -2.98
N VAL A 25 -21.47 -15.45 -3.42
CA VAL A 25 -20.14 -15.56 -2.80
C VAL A 25 -19.65 -14.12 -2.69
N LEU A 26 -19.61 -13.56 -1.47
CA LEU A 26 -19.16 -12.20 -1.22
C LEU A 26 -17.79 -12.03 -1.86
N LYS A 27 -17.76 -11.38 -3.03
CA LYS A 27 -16.53 -11.11 -3.75
C LYS A 27 -15.86 -9.99 -2.98
N ASN A 28 -14.82 -10.35 -2.24
CA ASN A 28 -14.05 -9.43 -1.42
C ASN A 28 -13.75 -8.15 -2.23
N PRO A 29 -14.32 -6.99 -1.86
CA PRO A 29 -14.16 -5.74 -2.62
C PRO A 29 -12.72 -5.21 -2.55
N ILE A 30 -11.90 -5.79 -1.67
CA ILE A 30 -10.46 -5.62 -1.58
C ILE A 30 -9.77 -6.88 -2.11
N LYS A 31 -8.76 -6.74 -2.96
CA LYS A 31 -8.09 -7.85 -3.66
C LYS A 31 -7.21 -8.73 -2.76
N TYR A 32 -7.32 -8.61 -1.43
CA TYR A 32 -6.39 -9.20 -0.46
C TYR A 32 -7.13 -10.12 0.51
N ASN A 33 -6.79 -11.40 0.49
CA ASN A 33 -7.45 -12.45 1.27
C ASN A 33 -6.84 -12.63 2.68
N THR A 34 -5.76 -11.91 2.98
CA THR A 34 -5.01 -11.97 4.25
C THR A 34 -4.57 -10.57 4.65
N PHE A 35 -4.60 -10.27 5.96
CA PHE A 35 -4.12 -9.00 6.52
C PHE A 35 -2.70 -8.64 6.06
N SER A 36 -1.80 -9.62 6.00
CA SER A 36 -0.42 -9.43 5.52
C SER A 36 -0.36 -8.92 4.07
N ALA A 37 -1.18 -9.49 3.17
CA ALA A 37 -1.22 -9.06 1.76
C ALA A 37 -1.78 -7.64 1.59
N PHE A 38 -2.74 -7.26 2.44
CA PHE A 38 -3.26 -5.89 2.50
C PHE A 38 -2.19 -4.90 2.98
N VAL A 39 -1.45 -5.23 4.05
CA VAL A 39 -0.35 -4.41 4.58
C VAL A 39 0.80 -4.26 3.59
N ALA A 40 1.14 -5.32 2.85
CA ALA A 40 2.15 -5.26 1.79
C ALA A 40 1.72 -4.32 0.65
N ALA A 41 0.44 -4.37 0.26
CA ALA A 41 -0.09 -3.53 -0.81
C ALA A 41 -0.19 -2.05 -0.45
N VAL A 42 -0.65 -1.74 0.78
CA VAL A 42 -0.71 -0.34 1.23
C VAL A 42 0.70 0.25 1.37
N THR A 43 1.67 -0.54 1.86
CA THR A 43 3.08 -0.12 1.94
C THR A 43 3.66 0.16 0.57
N LYS A 44 3.45 -0.74 -0.41
CA LYS A 44 3.91 -0.53 -1.79
C LYS A 44 3.30 0.72 -2.43
N THR A 45 2.01 0.93 -2.22
CA THR A 45 1.28 2.10 -2.75
C THR A 45 1.77 3.39 -2.09
N ALA A 46 1.99 3.37 -0.77
CA ALA A 46 2.53 4.50 -0.02
C ALA A 46 3.92 4.89 -0.57
N VAL A 47 4.84 3.92 -0.71
CA VAL A 47 6.19 4.19 -1.25
C VAL A 47 6.13 4.80 -2.65
N GLN A 48 5.26 4.28 -3.52
CA GLN A 48 5.12 4.80 -4.89
C GLN A 48 4.67 6.27 -4.93
N VAL A 49 3.81 6.69 -4.01
CA VAL A 49 3.31 8.08 -3.92
C VAL A 49 4.30 8.99 -3.16
N LEU A 50 4.95 8.48 -2.12
CA LEU A 50 5.88 9.26 -1.29
C LEU A 50 7.22 9.52 -2.00
N MET A 51 7.66 8.67 -2.92
CA MET A 51 8.91 8.87 -3.67
C MET A 51 9.04 10.25 -4.35
N PRO A 52 8.08 10.70 -5.19
CA PRO A 52 8.16 12.04 -5.77
C PRO A 52 8.06 13.15 -4.72
N PHE A 53 7.31 12.93 -3.63
CA PHE A 53 7.19 13.92 -2.55
C PHE A 53 8.52 14.17 -1.83
N VAL A 54 9.31 13.12 -1.57
CA VAL A 54 10.65 13.24 -0.98
C VAL A 54 11.57 14.07 -1.88
N VAL A 55 11.54 13.85 -3.20
CA VAL A 55 12.33 14.64 -4.15
C VAL A 55 11.96 16.13 -4.08
N LEU A 56 10.66 16.45 -4.03
CA LEU A 56 10.20 17.83 -3.89
C LEU A 56 10.67 18.47 -2.58
N ALA A 57 10.64 17.73 -1.47
CA ALA A 57 11.13 18.21 -0.18
C ALA A 57 12.63 18.55 -0.22
N PHE A 58 13.45 17.72 -0.87
CA PHE A 58 14.88 18.00 -1.07
C PHE A 58 15.12 19.21 -1.96
N ILE A 59 14.36 19.38 -3.05
CA ILE A 59 14.46 20.56 -3.92
C ILE A 59 14.13 21.82 -3.13
N TYR A 60 13.06 21.80 -2.33
CA TYR A 60 12.67 22.93 -1.48
C TYR A 60 13.74 23.28 -0.44
N ALA A 61 14.29 22.27 0.25
CA ALA A 61 15.37 22.48 1.21
C ALA A 61 16.63 23.05 0.54
N GLY A 62 16.98 22.55 -0.65
CA GLY A 62 18.10 23.06 -1.46
C GLY A 62 17.88 24.52 -1.88
N PHE A 63 16.68 24.87 -2.33
CA PHE A 63 16.33 26.25 -2.68
C PHE A 63 16.45 27.20 -1.48
N LEU A 64 16.03 26.75 -0.29
CA LEU A 64 16.13 27.54 0.93
C LEU A 64 17.59 27.82 1.31
N PHE A 65 18.50 26.87 1.07
CA PHE A 65 19.94 27.07 1.24
C PHE A 65 20.51 28.12 0.29
N VAL A 66 20.10 28.10 -0.98
CA VAL A 66 20.55 29.11 -1.97
C VAL A 66 19.99 30.49 -1.64
N LYS A 67 18.72 30.57 -1.20
CA LYS A 67 18.07 31.84 -0.82
C LYS A 67 18.69 32.48 0.42
N ALA A 68 19.25 31.69 1.34
CA ALA A 68 19.74 32.21 2.62
C ALA A 68 20.95 33.14 2.50
N GLN A 69 21.75 33.07 1.41
CA GLN A 69 22.82 34.00 1.04
C GLN A 69 23.77 34.47 2.18
N GLY A 70 23.93 33.70 3.26
CA GLY A 70 24.78 34.04 4.41
C GLY A 70 24.09 34.79 5.56
N ASN A 71 22.77 34.96 5.55
CA ASN A 71 22.04 35.41 6.74
C ASN A 71 21.83 34.22 7.70
N ASP A 72 22.38 34.35 8.91
CA ASP A 72 22.37 33.31 9.96
C ASP A 72 20.96 32.80 10.29
N LYS A 73 19.95 33.67 10.30
CA LYS A 73 18.57 33.28 10.62
C LYS A 73 18.00 32.35 9.55
N THR A 74 18.11 32.75 8.28
CA THR A 74 17.60 31.96 7.15
C THR A 74 18.43 30.71 6.88
N LEU A 75 19.72 30.73 7.25
CA LEU A 75 20.59 29.56 7.18
C LEU A 75 20.23 28.51 8.23
N GLY A 76 19.84 28.95 9.44
CA GLY A 76 19.29 28.06 10.48
C GLY A 76 18.01 27.37 10.02
N GLU A 77 17.11 28.10 9.36
CA GLU A 77 15.89 27.53 8.77
C GLU A 77 16.19 26.53 7.64
N ALA A 78 17.13 26.86 6.75
CA ALA A 78 17.56 25.96 5.68
C ALA A 78 18.11 24.64 6.21
N LYS A 79 18.98 24.71 7.24
CA LYS A 79 19.51 23.51 7.93
C LYS A 79 18.39 22.68 8.53
N LYS A 80 17.44 23.32 9.23
CA LYS A 80 16.30 22.63 9.82
C LYS A 80 15.46 21.92 8.75
N ALA A 81 15.13 22.60 7.66
CA ALA A 81 14.37 22.02 6.54
C ALA A 81 15.09 20.83 5.89
N MET A 82 16.41 20.90 5.73
CA MET A 82 17.21 19.80 5.23
C MET A 82 17.24 18.60 6.19
N THR A 83 17.42 18.83 7.50
CA THR A 83 17.37 17.74 8.48
C THR A 83 16.01 17.04 8.48
N TRP A 84 14.90 17.79 8.41
CA TRP A 84 13.57 17.20 8.30
C TRP A 84 13.36 16.41 7.00
N SER A 85 13.91 16.89 5.88
CA SER A 85 13.87 16.17 4.60
C SER A 85 14.66 14.86 4.65
N VAL A 86 15.85 14.87 5.26
CA VAL A 86 16.67 13.67 5.47
C VAL A 86 15.98 12.67 6.39
N VAL A 87 15.38 13.12 7.48
CA VAL A 87 14.63 12.24 8.40
C VAL A 87 13.42 11.62 7.70
N GLY A 88 12.67 12.40 6.93
CA GLY A 88 11.54 11.88 6.15
C GLY A 88 11.95 10.82 5.14
N ALA A 89 13.08 11.05 4.45
CA ALA A 89 13.65 10.08 3.52
C ALA A 89 14.13 8.80 4.24
N LEU A 90 14.80 8.95 5.38
CA LEU A 90 15.26 7.82 6.21
C LEU A 90 14.08 6.95 6.68
N ILE A 91 12.97 7.56 7.09
CA ILE A 91 11.77 6.82 7.50
C ILE A 91 11.16 6.08 6.30
N LEU A 92 11.06 6.73 5.14
CA LEU A 92 10.50 6.10 3.93
C LEU A 92 11.35 4.91 3.48
N PHE A 93 12.66 5.11 3.33
CA PHE A 93 13.59 4.06 2.93
C PHE A 93 13.74 2.98 4.00
N GLY A 94 13.71 3.36 5.28
CA GLY A 94 13.76 2.44 6.41
C GLY A 94 12.55 1.51 6.42
N ALA A 95 11.34 2.04 6.36
CA ALA A 95 10.12 1.23 6.40
C ALA A 95 10.07 0.19 5.27
N TRP A 96 10.41 0.60 4.05
CA TRP A 96 10.41 -0.31 2.90
C TRP A 96 11.59 -1.29 2.92
N GLY A 97 12.80 -0.78 3.17
CA GLY A 97 14.03 -1.60 3.19
C GLY A 97 14.00 -2.66 4.28
N PHE A 98 13.55 -2.33 5.49
CA PHE A 98 13.39 -3.32 6.56
C PHE A 98 12.32 -4.35 6.24
N ALA A 99 11.18 -3.95 5.68
CA ALA A 99 10.11 -4.87 5.31
C ALA A 99 10.58 -5.89 4.25
N GLU A 100 11.33 -5.44 3.23
CA GLU A 100 11.83 -6.32 2.18
C GLU A 100 12.91 -7.29 2.69
N MET A 101 13.83 -6.83 3.55
CA MET A 101 14.84 -7.71 4.15
C MET A 101 14.22 -8.82 5.01
N ILE A 102 13.21 -8.49 5.81
CA ILE A 102 12.50 -9.46 6.64
C ILE A 102 11.72 -10.44 5.75
N GLY A 103 11.00 -9.93 4.74
CA GLY A 103 10.26 -10.77 3.79
C GLY A 103 11.15 -11.80 3.09
N LYS A 104 12.29 -11.37 2.56
CA LYS A 104 13.28 -12.25 1.92
C LYS A 104 13.84 -13.32 2.85
N THR A 105 14.02 -12.98 4.12
CA THR A 105 14.48 -13.93 5.14
C THR A 105 13.43 -15.01 5.38
N VAL A 106 12.15 -14.65 5.51
CA VAL A 106 11.06 -15.62 5.75
C VAL A 106 10.81 -16.52 4.52
N GLU A 107 10.92 -15.97 3.31
CA GLU A 107 10.82 -16.75 2.07
C GLU A 107 11.91 -17.81 1.94
N THR A 108 13.11 -17.52 2.47
CA THR A 108 14.24 -18.46 2.48
C THR A 108 13.97 -19.69 3.36
N PHE A 109 13.20 -19.52 4.44
CA PHE A 109 12.85 -20.62 5.37
C PHE A 109 11.53 -21.35 5.02
N THR A 110 10.72 -20.81 4.10
CA THR A 110 9.45 -21.42 3.66
C THR A 110 9.62 -22.35 2.44
N LYS A 111 10.82 -22.40 1.86
CA LYS A 111 11.24 -23.45 0.92
C LYS A 111 11.93 -24.59 1.66
#